data_AF-A0A1H1MWA8-F1
#
_entry.id   AF-A0A1H1MWA8-F1
#
_cell.length_a   1.000
_cell.length_b   1.000
_cell.length_c   1.000
_cell.angle_alpha   90.00
_cell.angle_beta   90.00
_cell.angle_gamma   90.00
#
_symmetry.space_group_name_H-M   'P 1'
#
loop_
_entity.id
_entity.type
_entity.pdbx_description
1 polymer ?
#
loop_
_entity_poly.entity_id
_entity_poly.type
_entity_poly.pdbx_seq_one_letter_code
_entity_poly.pdbx_strand_id
1 'polypeptide(L)'
;MATRDNLLSSVLHGTAWRAAVEHRSIDDALVELRALARGRDDVLAEAAGVTAGSWMAWPEVRVGHELVVAGLLVMAAERLDYDLLAHWVRVGYERGLQARRPVHGEPLGNGID
;
A
#
# COMPACT_ATOMS: atom_id res chain seq x y z
N MET A 1 10.84 16.14 4.84
CA MET A 1 9.82 15.51 5.67
C MET A 1 9.80 14.03 5.33
N ALA A 2 10.16 13.11 6.21
CA ALA A 2 11.55 12.92 6.68
C ALA A 2 11.89 11.42 6.60
N THR A 3 13.11 11.06 6.21
CA THR A 3 13.61 9.68 5.97
C THR A 3 13.15 8.63 6.99
N ARG A 4 12.93 9.02 8.26
CA ARG A 4 12.43 8.17 9.33
C ARG A 4 11.00 7.64 9.08
N ASP A 5 10.09 8.47 8.58
CA ASP A 5 8.71 8.05 8.30
C ASP A 5 8.67 7.11 7.08
N ASN A 6 9.53 7.35 6.08
CA ASN A 6 9.68 6.44 4.94
C ASN A 6 10.23 5.06 5.38
N LEU A 7 11.20 5.05 6.30
CA LEU A 7 11.75 3.80 6.85
C LEU A 7 10.68 3.06 7.67
N LEU A 8 9.93 3.78 8.51
CA LEU A 8 8.85 3.18 9.29
C LEU A 8 7.75 2.61 8.38
N SER A 9 7.31 3.37 7.38
CA SER A 9 6.34 2.94 6.38
C SER A 9 6.83 1.68 5.64
N SER A 10 8.09 1.65 5.23
CA SER A 10 8.71 0.49 4.57
C SER A 10 8.74 -0.75 5.46
N VAL A 11 9.08 -0.59 6.74
CA VAL A 11 9.11 -1.69 7.72
C VAL A 11 7.69 -2.22 7.97
N LEU A 12 6.72 -1.34 8.22
CA LEU A 12 5.32 -1.72 8.43
C LEU A 12 4.75 -2.44 7.22
N HIS A 13 4.97 -1.91 6.01
CA HIS A 13 4.52 -2.52 4.77
C HIS A 13 5.16 -3.89 4.56
N GLY A 14 6.47 -4.03 4.76
CA GLY A 14 7.18 -5.30 4.62
C GLY A 14 6.73 -6.36 5.64
N THR A 15 6.48 -5.96 6.89
CA THR A 15 5.95 -6.85 7.93
C THR A 15 4.54 -7.32 7.60
N ALA A 16 3.66 -6.41 7.17
CA ALA A 16 2.31 -6.77 6.75
C ALA A 16 2.32 -7.67 5.51
N TRP A 17 3.20 -7.42 4.54
CA TRP A 17 3.37 -8.27 3.35
C TRP A 17 3.79 -9.69 3.71
N ARG A 18 4.79 -9.81 4.58
CA ARG A 18 5.26 -11.11 5.07
C ARG A 18 4.13 -11.87 5.75
N ALA A 19 3.38 -11.20 6.63
CA ALA A 19 2.23 -11.82 7.29
C ALA A 19 1.14 -12.28 6.30
N ALA A 20 0.86 -11.48 5.27
CA ALA A 20 -0.13 -11.80 4.24
C ALA A 20 0.26 -12.99 3.34
N VAL A 21 1.56 -13.21 3.12
CA VAL A 21 2.08 -14.31 2.28
C VAL A 21 2.33 -15.59 3.09
N GLU A 22 2.87 -15.46 4.30
CA GLU A 22 3.21 -16.61 5.17
C GLU A 22 1.98 -17.18 5.91
N HIS A 23 0.79 -16.62 5.71
CA HIS A 23 -0.46 -17.04 6.36
C HIS A 23 -0.34 -17.15 7.89
N ARG A 24 0.43 -16.23 8.50
CA ARG A 24 0.58 -16.21 9.97
C ARG A 24 -0.75 -15.87 10.64
N SER A 25 -0.83 -16.17 11.94
CA SER A 25 -1.94 -15.72 12.77
C SER A 25 -2.11 -14.20 12.62
N ILE A 26 -3.35 -13.76 12.35
CA ILE A 26 -3.67 -12.34 12.24
C ILE A 26 -3.34 -11.65 13.57
N ASP A 27 -3.61 -12.28 14.71
CA ASP A 27 -3.35 -11.71 16.03
C ASP A 27 -1.86 -11.42 16.23
N ASP A 28 -0.98 -12.37 15.88
CA ASP A 28 0.47 -12.19 16.01
C ASP A 28 0.99 -11.07 15.09
N ALA A 29 0.44 -11.00 13.87
CA ALA A 29 0.77 -9.93 12.93
C ALA A 29 0.34 -8.55 13.47
N LEU A 30 -0.84 -8.46 14.08
CA LEU A 30 -1.33 -7.22 14.67
C LEU A 30 -0.51 -6.78 15.88
N VAL A 31 -0.07 -7.73 16.73
CA VAL A 31 0.83 -7.44 17.85
C VAL A 31 2.15 -6.84 17.36
N GLU A 32 2.77 -7.47 16.35
CA GLU A 32 4.03 -7.00 15.77
C GLU A 32 3.86 -5.61 15.12
N LEU A 33 2.82 -5.42 14.31
CA LEU A 33 2.56 -4.16 13.61
C LEU A 33 2.29 -3.01 14.59
N ARG A 34 1.51 -3.23 15.65
CA ARG A 34 1.26 -2.23 16.71
C ARG A 34 2.55 -1.83 17.43
N ALA A 35 3.37 -2.81 17.77
CA ALA A 35 4.66 -2.58 18.42
C ALA A 35 5.64 -1.78 17.54
N LEU A 36 5.63 -2.02 16.23
CA LEU A 36 6.43 -1.26 15.26
C LEU A 36 5.89 0.15 15.04
N ALA A 37 4.57 0.30 14.92
CA ALA A 37 3.93 1.59 14.67
C ALA A 37 4.05 2.55 15.86
N ARG A 38 4.04 2.05 17.11
CA ARG A 38 4.15 2.87 18.34
C ARG A 38 3.15 4.04 18.36
N GLY A 39 1.90 3.78 17.95
CA GLY A 39 0.82 4.77 17.86
C GLY A 39 0.92 5.73 16.66
N ARG A 40 1.82 5.49 15.70
CA ARG A 40 1.90 6.23 14.42
C ARG A 40 0.82 5.76 13.44
N ASP A 41 -0.43 5.98 13.82
CA ASP A 41 -1.62 5.62 13.02
C ASP A 41 -1.65 6.39 11.70
N ASP A 42 -1.03 7.57 11.64
CA ASP A 42 -0.84 8.36 10.41
C ASP A 42 -0.01 7.59 9.36
N VAL A 43 1.05 6.91 9.79
CA VAL A 43 1.92 6.12 8.91
C VAL A 43 1.25 4.81 8.50
N LEU A 44 0.46 4.19 9.41
CA LEU A 44 -0.37 3.03 9.07
C LEU A 44 -1.43 3.40 8.02
N ALA A 45 -2.10 4.54 8.17
CA ALA A 45 -3.06 5.06 7.20
C ALA A 45 -2.41 5.34 5.83
N GLU A 46 -1.22 5.95 5.82
CA GLU A 46 -0.43 6.15 4.60
C GLU A 46 -0.10 4.84 3.90
N ALA A 47 0.52 3.90 4.61
CA ALA A 47 0.96 2.63 4.04
C ALA A 47 -0.23 1.81 3.52
N ALA A 48 -1.33 1.76 4.29
CA ALA A 48 -2.55 1.08 3.88
C ALA A 48 -3.18 1.72 2.64
N GLY A 49 -3.33 3.04 2.65
CA GLY A 49 -3.95 3.80 1.57
C GLY A 49 -3.16 3.67 0.27
N VAL A 50 -1.84 3.88 0.31
CA VAL A 50 -0.97 3.73 -0.87
C VAL A 50 -1.06 2.32 -1.44
N THR A 51 -1.06 1.29 -0.58
CA THR A 51 -1.16 -0.12 -1.00
C THR A 51 -2.51 -0.41 -1.68
N ALA A 52 -3.62 -0.03 -1.04
CA ALA A 52 -4.95 -0.25 -1.57
C ALA A 52 -5.18 0.51 -2.89
N GLY A 53 -4.78 1.79 -2.94
CA GLY A 53 -4.88 2.60 -4.16
C GLY A 53 -4.07 2.04 -5.31
N SER A 54 -2.84 1.58 -5.04
CA SER A 54 -1.97 0.96 -6.06
C SER A 54 -2.55 -0.34 -6.61
N TRP A 55 -3.22 -1.14 -5.77
CA TRP A 55 -3.97 -2.32 -6.21
C TRP A 55 -5.16 -1.94 -7.09
N MET A 56 -5.96 -0.93 -6.68
CA MET A 56 -7.13 -0.46 -7.44
C MET A 56 -6.78 0.09 -8.82
N ALA A 57 -5.55 0.58 -9.02
CA ALA A 57 -5.09 1.03 -10.33
C ALA A 57 -4.84 -0.12 -11.33
N TRP A 58 -4.62 -1.34 -10.83
CA TRP A 58 -4.24 -2.53 -11.62
C TRP A 58 -4.84 -3.84 -11.08
N PRO A 59 -6.16 -3.93 -10.81
CA PRO A 59 -6.73 -5.09 -10.14
C PRO A 59 -6.56 -6.39 -10.95
N GLU A 60 -6.54 -6.28 -12.27
CA GLU A 60 -6.44 -7.39 -13.23
C GLU A 60 -5.12 -8.19 -13.15
N VAL A 61 -4.03 -7.55 -12.69
CA VAL A 61 -2.67 -8.12 -12.71
C VAL A 61 -2.11 -8.37 -11.30
N ARG A 62 -2.94 -8.19 -10.27
CA ARG A 62 -2.56 -8.27 -8.85
C ARG A 62 -3.24 -9.47 -8.19
N VAL A 63 -2.50 -10.23 -7.39
CA VAL A 63 -2.98 -11.48 -6.77
C VAL A 63 -3.92 -11.23 -5.56
N GLY A 64 -4.02 -9.97 -5.09
CA GLY A 64 -4.95 -9.58 -4.03
C GLY A 64 -4.34 -9.55 -2.62
N HIS A 65 -3.08 -9.98 -2.47
CA HIS A 65 -2.34 -9.84 -1.21
C HIS A 65 -2.26 -8.38 -0.74
N GLU A 66 -2.23 -7.43 -1.66
CA GLU A 66 -2.25 -6.00 -1.36
C GLU A 66 -3.44 -5.59 -0.48
N LEU A 67 -4.62 -6.18 -0.70
CA LEU A 67 -5.81 -5.88 0.10
C LEU A 67 -5.71 -6.48 1.51
N VAL A 68 -5.09 -7.67 1.63
CA VAL A 68 -4.79 -8.28 2.93
C VAL A 68 -3.78 -7.42 3.71
N VAL A 69 -2.73 -6.95 3.03
CA VAL A 69 -1.72 -6.05 3.59
C VAL A 69 -2.36 -4.73 4.07
N ALA A 70 -3.17 -4.10 3.22
CA ALA A 70 -3.87 -2.88 3.57
C ALA A 70 -4.82 -3.11 4.77
N GLY A 71 -5.52 -4.24 4.81
CA GLY A 71 -6.39 -4.62 5.92
C GLY A 71 -5.64 -4.80 7.24
N LEU A 72 -4.49 -5.49 7.23
CA LEU A 72 -3.65 -5.66 8.42
C LEU A 72 -3.16 -4.32 8.98
N LEU A 73 -2.75 -3.40 8.11
CA LEU A 73 -2.30 -2.06 8.51
C LEU A 73 -3.45 -1.23 9.11
N VAL A 74 -4.65 -1.31 8.52
CA VAL A 74 -5.87 -0.67 9.06
C VAL A 74 -6.23 -1.22 10.45
N MET A 75 -6.19 -2.54 10.62
CA MET A 75 -6.51 -3.20 11.91
C MET A 75 -5.45 -2.96 13.00
N ALA A 76 -4.22 -2.65 12.60
CA ALA A 76 -3.14 -2.32 13.52
C ALA A 76 -3.29 -0.92 14.12
N ALA A 77 -4.00 0.00 13.46
CA ALA A 77 -4.19 1.35 13.95
C ALA A 77 -5.10 1.37 15.19
N GLU A 78 -4.74 2.17 16.20
CA GLU A 78 -5.58 2.33 17.40
C GLU A 78 -6.76 3.26 17.11
N ARG A 79 -6.50 4.36 16.38
CA ARG A 79 -7.49 5.35 15.95
C ARG A 79 -7.21 5.78 14.52
N LEU A 80 -7.92 5.15 13.59
CA LEU A 80 -7.76 5.47 12.18
C LEU A 80 -8.47 6.77 11.79
N ASP A 81 -7.72 7.68 11.18
CA ASP A 81 -8.26 8.83 10.46
C ASP A 81 -8.68 8.40 9.05
N TYR A 82 -9.99 8.35 8.81
CA TYR A 82 -10.55 7.90 7.53
C TYR A 82 -10.36 8.90 6.40
N ASP A 83 -10.28 10.20 6.70
CA ASP A 83 -10.04 11.24 5.69
C ASP A 83 -8.58 11.17 5.23
N LEU A 84 -7.65 10.95 6.17
CA LEU A 84 -6.24 10.72 5.87
C LEU A 84 -6.05 9.42 5.08
N LEU A 85 -6.73 8.33 5.46
CA LEU A 85 -6.70 7.08 4.70
C LEU A 85 -7.22 7.31 3.27
N ALA A 86 -8.36 7.98 3.09
CA ALA A 86 -8.96 8.25 1.79
C ALA A 86 -8.04 9.11 0.92
N HIS A 87 -7.37 10.10 1.52
CA HIS A 87 -6.34 10.88 0.85
C HIS A 87 -5.24 9.97 0.28
N TRP A 88 -4.69 9.07 1.09
CA TRP A 88 -3.61 8.18 0.67
C TRP A 88 -4.04 7.10 -0.33
N VAL A 89 -5.29 6.63 -0.26
CA VAL A 89 -5.88 5.76 -1.30
C VAL A 89 -5.85 6.47 -2.66
N ARG A 90 -6.31 7.73 -2.70
CA ARG A 90 -6.27 8.52 -3.93
C ARG A 90 -4.85 8.71 -4.45
N VAL A 91 -3.90 9.05 -3.57
CA VAL A 91 -2.48 9.19 -3.94
C VAL A 91 -1.92 7.87 -4.48
N GLY A 92 -2.20 6.73 -3.84
CA GLY A 92 -1.77 5.41 -4.29
C GLY A 92 -2.31 5.05 -5.67
N TYR A 93 -3.59 5.35 -5.90
CA TYR A 93 -4.26 5.12 -7.18
C TYR A 93 -3.67 5.96 -8.30
N GLU A 94 -3.51 7.28 -8.08
CA GLU A 94 -2.92 8.20 -9.06
C GLU A 94 -1.48 7.80 -9.40
N ARG A 95 -0.66 7.43 -8.40
CA ARG A 95 0.70 6.90 -8.61
C ARG A 95 0.69 5.59 -9.40
N GLY A 96 -0.22 4.68 -9.07
CA GLY A 96 -0.40 3.42 -9.79
C GLY A 96 -0.74 3.63 -11.27
N LEU A 97 -1.63 4.59 -11.57
CA LEU A 97 -1.95 4.95 -12.96
C LEU A 97 -0.77 5.62 -13.68
N GLN A 98 0.06 6.41 -13.01
CA GLN A 98 1.25 7.00 -13.63
C GLN A 98 2.29 5.95 -14.02
N ALA A 99 2.44 4.89 -13.23
CA ALA A 99 3.27 3.74 -13.58
C ALA A 99 2.76 2.97 -14.83
N ARG A 100 1.56 3.28 -15.33
CA ARG A 100 1.00 2.77 -16.61
C ARG A 100 1.59 3.46 -17.83
N ARG A 101 2.16 4.65 -17.68
CA ARG A 101 2.81 5.30 -18.81
C ARG A 101 4.08 4.50 -19.14
N PRO A 102 4.23 3.99 -20.37
CA PRO A 102 5.51 3.48 -20.80
C PRO A 102 6.51 4.62 -20.63
N VAL A 103 7.60 4.36 -19.89
CA VAL A 103 8.83 5.11 -20.09
C VAL A 103 9.16 4.91 -21.58
N HIS A 104 9.13 5.99 -22.36
CA HIS A 104 9.39 6.08 -23.81
C HIS A 104 10.06 4.83 -24.45
N GLY A 105 9.60 4.24 -25.55
CA GLY A 105 8.44 4.48 -26.40
C GLY A 105 8.46 3.53 -27.60
N GLU A 106 7.31 3.25 -28.18
CA GLU A 106 7.18 2.90 -29.59
C GLU A 106 5.94 3.61 -30.13
N PRO A 107 6.04 4.30 -31.27
CA PRO A 107 4.84 4.81 -31.93
C PRO A 107 4.06 3.62 -32.50
N LEU A 108 2.85 3.43 -31.98
CA LEU A 108 1.83 2.63 -32.67
C LEU A 108 1.48 3.34 -33.97
N GLY A 109 1.74 2.67 -35.09
CA GLY A 109 1.11 2.94 -36.37
C GLY A 109 1.97 3.69 -37.37
N ASN A 110 2.42 2.96 -38.38
CA ASN A 110 2.08 3.29 -39.76
C ASN A 110 1.80 1.98 -40.49
N GLY A 111 0.57 1.48 -40.35
CA GLY A 111 -0.04 0.74 -41.42
C GLY A 111 -0.35 1.75 -42.52
N ILE A 112 0.41 1.70 -43.61
CA ILE A 112 -0.04 2.12 -44.93
C ILE A 112 0.36 0.99 -45.87
N ASP A 113 -0.64 0.60 -46.67
CA ASP A 113 -0.70 -0.40 -47.73
C ASP A 113 0.60 -0.67 -48.51
#